data_AF-A0A6N9TXI2-F1
#
_entry.id   AF-A0A6N9TXI2-F1
#
_cell.length_a   1.000
_cell.length_b   1.000
_cell.length_c   1.000
_cell.angle_alpha   90.00
_cell.angle_beta   90.00
_cell.angle_gamma   90.00
#
_symmetry.space_group_name_H-M   'P 1'
#
loop_
_entity.id
_entity.type
_entity.pdbx_description
1 polymer ?
#
loop_
_entity_poly.entity_id
_entity_poly.type
_entity_poly.pdbx_seq_one_letter_code
_entity_poly.pdbx_strand_id
1 'polypeptide(L)' 'MTAPVHLVDPPEPPKPHKDCDVCGALVEERAEAARAGDWSKVTDVNVEIGRHRAGRRRG' A
#
# COMPACT_ATOMS: atom_id res chain seq x y z
N MET A 1 -36.99 -3.16 12.00
CA MET A 1 -35.92 -4.05 11.50
C MET A 1 -34.99 -3.21 10.66
N THR A 2 -33.71 -3.12 11.02
CA THR A 2 -32.72 -2.34 10.25
C THR A 2 -32.28 -3.14 9.03
N ALA A 3 -32.23 -2.51 7.87
CA ALA A 3 -31.76 -3.14 6.64
C ALA A 3 -30.27 -3.53 6.77
N PRO A 4 -29.81 -4.58 6.06
CA PRO A 4 -28.41 -4.99 6.08
C PRO A 4 -27.49 -3.84 5.64
N VAL A 5 -26.36 -3.70 6.34
CA VAL A 5 -25.30 -2.79 5.92
C VAL A 5 -24.44 -3.48 4.86
N HIS A 6 -24.25 -2.82 3.72
CA HIS A 6 -23.37 -3.30 2.66
C HIS A 6 -21.96 -2.76 2.92
N LEU A 7 -21.06 -3.65 3.34
CA LEU A 7 -19.63 -3.35 3.43
C LEU A 7 -19.00 -3.53 2.05
N VAL A 8 -18.07 -2.63 1.70
CA VAL A 8 -17.22 -2.77 0.52
C VAL A 8 -15.97 -3.56 0.88
N ASP A 9 -15.46 -4.33 -0.09
CA ASP A 9 -14.21 -5.05 0.10
C ASP A 9 -13.05 -4.06 0.40
N PRO A 10 -12.09 -4.47 1.24
CA PRO A 10 -10.90 -3.67 1.46
C PRO A 10 -10.18 -3.39 0.13
N PRO A 11 -9.66 -2.17 -0.07
CA PRO A 11 -8.95 -1.83 -1.29
C PRO A 11 -7.70 -2.71 -1.45
N GLU A 12 -7.41 -3.10 -2.70
CA GLU A 12 -6.17 -3.81 -3.00
C GLU A 12 -4.95 -2.97 -2.59
N PRO A 13 -3.87 -3.60 -2.09
CA PRO A 13 -2.63 -2.90 -1.79
C PRO A 13 -2.08 -2.23 -3.06
N PRO A 14 -1.48 -1.04 -2.93
CA PRO A 14 -1.03 -0.27 -4.08
C PRO A 14 0.07 -1.01 -4.83
N LYS A 15 -0.05 -1.00 -6.16
CA LYS A 15 0.91 -1.62 -7.08
C LYS A 15 2.10 -0.68 -7.29
N PRO A 16 3.36 -1.13 -7.09
CA PRO A 16 4.54 -0.30 -7.32
C PRO A 16 4.61 0.21 -8.78
N HIS A 17 5.24 1.36 -9.01
CA HIS A 17 5.60 1.76 -10.37
C HIS A 17 6.69 0.83 -10.91
N LYS A 18 6.47 0.31 -12.12
CA LYS A 18 7.54 -0.35 -12.87
C LYS A 18 8.62 0.70 -13.15
N ASP A 19 9.88 0.33 -12.91
CA ASP A 19 11.07 1.17 -13.15
C ASP A 19 11.21 2.38 -12.21
N CYS A 20 10.77 2.24 -10.96
CA CYS A 20 11.03 3.21 -9.90
C CYS A 20 11.82 2.56 -8.77
N ASP A 21 13.07 3.00 -8.57
CA ASP A 21 13.96 2.47 -7.53
C ASP A 21 13.37 2.60 -6.13
N VAL A 22 12.66 3.70 -5.84
CA VAL A 22 11.96 3.93 -4.57
C VAL A 22 10.83 2.91 -4.37
N CYS A 23 10.04 2.64 -5.41
CA CYS A 23 9.00 1.62 -5.33
C CYS A 23 9.59 0.21 -5.20
N GLY A 24 10.74 -0.05 -5.82
CA GLY A 24 11.48 -1.31 -5.66
C GLY A 24 11.90 -1.53 -4.22
N ALA A 25 12.58 -0.55 -3.61
CA ALA A 25 13.00 -0.61 -2.22
C ALA A 25 11.82 -0.78 -1.25
N LEU A 26 10.72 -0.05 -1.46
CA LEU A 26 9.51 -0.20 -0.63
C LEU A 26 8.87 -1.59 -0.77
N VAL A 27 8.93 -2.23 -1.94
CA VAL A 27 8.42 -3.60 -2.11
C VAL A 27 9.25 -4.60 -1.32
N GLU A 28 10.57 -4.45 -1.30
CA GLU A 28 11.47 -5.28 -0.50
C GLU A 28 11.20 -5.08 0.99
N GLU A 29 11.12 -3.84 1.46
CA GLU A 29 10.81 -3.52 2.86
C GLU A 29 9.45 -4.09 3.29
N ARG A 30 8.44 -4.03 2.40
CA ARG A 30 7.13 -4.65 2.63
C ARG A 30 7.25 -6.17 2.82
N ALA A 31 8.06 -6.82 1.99
CA ALA A 31 8.25 -8.27 2.06
C ALA A 31 8.98 -8.67 3.35
N GLU A 32 9.99 -7.90 3.77
CA GLU A 32 10.70 -8.13 5.02
C GLU A 32 9.79 -7.93 6.24
N ALA A 33 9.01 -6.85 6.28
CA ALA A 33 8.05 -6.59 7.35
C ALA A 33 7.00 -7.70 7.45
N ALA A 34 6.48 -8.19 6.32
CA ALA A 34 5.56 -9.32 6.28
C ALA A 34 6.20 -10.62 6.82
N ARG A 35 7.47 -10.89 6.48
CA ARG A 35 8.22 -12.04 7.01
C ARG A 35 8.49 -11.93 8.51
N ALA A 36 8.69 -10.72 9.01
CA ALA A 36 8.85 -10.45 10.43
C ALA A 36 7.52 -10.48 11.22
N GLY A 37 6.37 -10.54 10.53
CA GLY A 37 5.04 -10.46 11.15
C GLY A 37 4.63 -9.05 11.56
N ASP A 38 5.36 -8.02 11.11
CA ASP A 38 5.08 -6.62 11.40
C ASP A 38 4.07 -6.04 10.40
N TRP A 39 2.79 -6.32 10.64
CA TRP A 39 1.69 -5.84 9.79
C TRP A 39 1.46 -4.32 9.91
N SER A 40 1.93 -3.70 10.99
CA SER A 40 1.91 -2.24 11.12
C SER A 40 2.81 -1.63 10.05
N LYS A 41 4.05 -2.10 9.99
CA LYS A 41 5.04 -1.64 9.03
C LYS A 41 4.65 -1.97 7.58
N VAL A 42 4.03 -3.14 7.33
CA VAL A 42 3.48 -3.47 6.00
C VAL A 42 2.44 -2.43 5.55
N THR A 43 1.60 -1.96 6.47
CA THR A 43 0.58 -0.95 6.18
C THR A 43 1.21 0.40 5.89
N ASP A 44 2.18 0.84 6.69
CA ASP A 44 2.92 2.08 6.47
C ASP A 44 3.59 2.10 5.09
N VAL A 45 4.26 1.01 4.73
CA VAL A 45 4.92 0.87 3.42
C VAL A 45 3.91 0.90 2.26
N ASN A 46 2.72 0.29 2.43
CA ASN A 46 1.66 0.40 1.44
C ASN A 46 1.19 1.86 1.28
N VAL A 47 1.02 2.60 2.37
CA VAL A 47 0.66 4.03 2.31
C VAL A 47 1.72 4.83 1.55
N GLU A 48 3.01 4.57 1.80
CA GLU A 48 4.12 5.25 1.13
C GLU A 48 4.18 4.93 -0.38
N ILE A 49 3.98 3.67 -0.78
CA ILE A 49 3.86 3.30 -2.21
C ILE A 49 2.67 4.06 -2.84
N GLY A 50 1.54 4.15 -2.14
CA GLY A 50 0.36 4.90 -2.62
C GLY A 50 0.65 6.40 -2.80
N ARG A 51 1.29 7.03 -1.82
CA ARG A 51 1.67 8.45 -1.85
C ARG A 51 2.66 8.75 -2.96
N HIS A 52 3.68 7.91 -3.12
CA HIS A 52 4.69 8.07 -4.14
C HIS A 52 4.07 8.04 -5.56
N ARG A 53 3.11 7.14 -5.79
CA ARG A 53 2.33 7.10 -7.04
C ARG A 53 1.46 8.34 -7.25
N ALA A 54 0.82 8.85 -6.19
CA ALA A 54 -0.01 10.06 -6.28
C ALA A 54 0.83 11.33 -6.54
N GLY A 55 2.14 11.27 -6.26
CA GLY A 55 3.12 12.34 -6.40
C GLY A 55 3.66 12.58 -7.81
N ARG A 56 2.81 12.83 -8.81
CA ARG A 56 3.14 13.74 -9.93
C ARG A 56 1.91 14.51 -10.45
N ARG A 57 1.14 15.12 -9.54
CA ARG A 57 0.31 16.31 -9.84
C ARG A 57 0.77 17.51 -9.03
N ARG A 58 1.94 18.04 -9.40
CA ARG A 58 2.27 19.46 -9.26
C ARG A 58 2.88 19.90 -10.59
N GLY A 59 2.02 20.40 -11.46
CA GLY A 59 2.31 21.17 -12.67
C GLY A 59 1.22 22.21 -12.76
#